data_AF-G3PBV0-F1
#
_entry.id   AF-G3PBV0-F1
#
_cell.length_a   1.000
_cell.length_b   1.000
_cell.length_c   1.000
_cell.angle_alpha   90.00
_cell.angle_beta   90.00
_cell.angle_gamma   90.00
#
_symmetry.space_group_name_H-M   'P 1'
#
loop_
_entity.id
_entity.type
_entity.pdbx_description
1 polymer ?
#
loop_
_entity_poly.entity_id
_entity_poly.type
_entity_poly.pdbx_seq_one_letter_code
_entity_poly.pdbx_strand_id
1 'polypeptide(L)'
;MATSSSTLEEDESLKGCEIFVQKHNIQQILKECIVNLCIAKPERPMKFLREHFEKLEKEECKQIMARQKSNSQSDSHDDEVSPPPPNPVVKARRRRGGVSAEVYTEEDAVSYVRKVIPKDYKTMTALAKAISKNVLFAHLDDNERSDIFDAMFPVTHIAGETVIQQGDEGDNFYVIDQGEVDVYVNGEWVTSIGEGGSFGELALIYGTPRAATVKAKTDLKLWGIDRDSYRRILMGSTLRKRKMYEEFLSKVSILESLDKWERLTVADALEPVQFEDGEKIVVQGEPGDDFFIITETACQVALPCRLCGASGLCHPNTLLINLHTYKAFAANKEAHSRRHHPTSVGQARSLRMKAPPASETL
;
A
#
# COMPACT_ATOMS: atom_id res chain seq x y z
N MET A 1 -61.41 -53.52 -10.85
CA MET A 1 -60.03 -53.87 -10.42
C MET A 1 -59.08 -53.53 -11.57
N ALA A 2 -58.79 -52.26 -11.80
CA ALA A 2 -57.95 -51.81 -12.91
C ALA A 2 -57.17 -50.52 -12.55
N THR A 3 -56.64 -50.47 -11.33
CA THR A 3 -55.85 -49.33 -10.80
C THR A 3 -54.52 -49.78 -10.18
N SER A 4 -54.06 -51.00 -10.47
CA SER A 4 -52.83 -51.57 -9.88
C SER A 4 -51.66 -51.72 -10.85
N SER A 5 -51.84 -51.37 -12.14
CA SER A 5 -50.80 -51.59 -13.17
C SER A 5 -49.92 -50.35 -13.42
N SER A 6 -50.41 -49.13 -13.16
CA SER A 6 -49.63 -47.90 -13.43
C SER A 6 -48.64 -47.56 -12.32
N THR A 7 -48.91 -47.95 -11.07
CA THR A 7 -48.04 -47.68 -9.91
C THR A 7 -46.80 -48.57 -9.87
N LEU A 8 -46.83 -49.75 -10.51
CA LEU A 8 -45.70 -50.70 -10.50
C LEU A 8 -44.58 -50.28 -11.47
N GLU A 9 -44.92 -49.70 -12.62
CA GLU A 9 -43.93 -49.21 -13.61
C GLU A 9 -43.23 -47.93 -13.14
N GLU A 10 -43.92 -47.07 -12.40
CA GLU A 10 -43.34 -45.85 -11.79
C GLU A 10 -42.35 -46.19 -10.65
N ASP A 11 -42.68 -47.17 -9.81
CA ASP A 11 -41.82 -47.63 -8.69
C ASP A 11 -40.53 -48.32 -9.18
N GLU A 12 -40.59 -49.03 -10.32
CA GLU A 12 -39.42 -49.67 -10.92
C GLU A 12 -38.48 -48.63 -11.55
N SER A 13 -39.04 -47.57 -12.14
CA SER A 13 -38.29 -46.43 -12.69
C SER A 13 -37.58 -45.62 -11.58
N LEU A 14 -38.24 -45.41 -10.44
CA LEU A 14 -37.68 -44.74 -9.27
C LEU A 14 -36.51 -45.51 -8.66
N LYS A 15 -36.61 -46.84 -8.54
CA LYS A 15 -35.51 -47.70 -8.10
C LYS A 15 -34.31 -47.64 -9.04
N GLY A 16 -34.55 -47.60 -10.35
CA GLY A 16 -33.49 -47.42 -11.35
C GLY A 16 -32.74 -46.09 -11.19
N CYS A 17 -33.46 -45.01 -10.90
CA CYS A 17 -32.87 -43.70 -10.64
C CYS A 17 -32.04 -43.69 -9.34
N GLU A 18 -32.53 -44.31 -8.28
CA GLU A 18 -31.82 -44.40 -7.00
C GLU A 18 -30.52 -45.19 -7.12
N ILE A 19 -30.54 -46.30 -7.86
CA ILE A 19 -29.34 -47.10 -8.18
C ILE A 19 -28.35 -46.27 -9.01
N PHE A 20 -28.81 -45.49 -9.98
CA PHE A 20 -27.94 -44.62 -10.77
C PHE A 20 -27.26 -43.54 -9.91
N VAL A 21 -28.02 -42.89 -9.03
CA VAL A 21 -27.51 -41.85 -8.12
C VAL A 21 -26.47 -42.43 -7.15
N GLN A 22 -26.71 -43.63 -6.63
CA GLN A 22 -25.77 -44.34 -5.76
C GLN A 22 -24.53 -44.81 -6.52
N LYS A 23 -24.70 -45.40 -7.71
CA LYS A 23 -23.59 -45.91 -8.54
C LYS A 23 -22.60 -44.80 -8.93
N HIS A 24 -23.10 -43.61 -9.23
CA HIS A 24 -22.29 -42.47 -9.64
C HIS A 24 -21.96 -41.50 -8.49
N ASN A 25 -22.28 -41.84 -7.23
CA ASN A 25 -22.04 -41.01 -6.04
C ASN A 25 -22.46 -39.53 -6.21
N ILE A 26 -23.56 -39.29 -6.95
CA ILE A 26 -23.96 -37.94 -7.38
C ILE A 26 -24.25 -37.05 -6.16
N GLN A 27 -24.85 -37.62 -5.10
CA GLN A 27 -25.14 -36.90 -3.86
C GLN A 27 -23.88 -36.34 -3.20
N GLN A 28 -22.79 -37.11 -3.18
CA GLN A 28 -21.53 -36.68 -2.55
C GLN A 28 -20.86 -35.57 -3.36
N ILE A 29 -20.83 -35.70 -4.69
CA ILE A 29 -20.27 -34.69 -5.60
C ILE A 29 -20.97 -33.35 -5.42
N LEU A 30 -22.31 -33.34 -5.43
CA LEU A 30 -23.08 -32.11 -5.26
C LEU A 30 -22.91 -31.51 -3.87
N LYS A 31 -22.83 -32.34 -2.82
CA LYS A 31 -22.57 -31.88 -1.45
C LYS A 31 -21.21 -31.20 -1.33
N GLU A 32 -20.16 -31.78 -1.89
CA GLU A 32 -18.81 -31.17 -1.90
C GLU A 32 -18.77 -29.87 -2.70
N CYS A 33 -19.50 -29.80 -3.82
CA CYS A 33 -19.64 -28.57 -4.59
C CYS A 33 -20.27 -27.44 -3.75
N ILE A 34 -21.34 -27.74 -3.02
CA ILE A 34 -22.04 -26.77 -2.16
C ILE A 34 -21.13 -26.33 -1.00
N VAL A 35 -20.43 -27.26 -0.36
CA VAL A 35 -19.48 -26.95 0.72
C VAL A 35 -18.37 -26.01 0.21
N ASN A 36 -17.79 -26.31 -0.95
CA ASN A 36 -16.74 -25.49 -1.54
C ASN A 36 -17.22 -24.09 -1.95
N LEU A 37 -18.45 -23.95 -2.44
CA LEU A 37 -19.09 -22.65 -2.68
C LEU A 37 -19.24 -21.83 -1.40
N CYS A 38 -19.71 -22.46 -0.32
CA CYS A 38 -19.92 -21.81 0.97
C CYS A 38 -18.61 -21.37 1.64
N ILE A 39 -17.52 -22.11 1.44
CA ILE A 39 -16.19 -21.77 1.95
C ILE A 39 -15.56 -20.64 1.14
N ALA A 40 -15.54 -20.77 -0.20
CA ALA A 40 -14.79 -19.86 -1.06
C ALA A 40 -15.50 -18.52 -1.31
N LYS A 41 -16.84 -18.47 -1.17
CA LYS A 41 -17.69 -17.29 -1.41
C LYS A 41 -17.26 -16.44 -2.63
N PRO A 42 -17.12 -17.04 -3.83
CA PRO A 42 -16.63 -16.33 -5.00
C PRO A 42 -17.65 -15.32 -5.53
N GLU A 43 -17.19 -14.16 -6.02
CA GLU A 43 -18.06 -13.13 -6.65
C GLU A 43 -18.80 -13.65 -7.90
N ARG A 44 -18.28 -14.70 -8.55
CA ARG A 44 -18.86 -15.33 -9.75
C ARG A 44 -19.07 -16.84 -9.57
N PRO A 45 -20.17 -17.28 -8.93
CA PRO A 45 -20.38 -18.69 -8.56
C PRO A 45 -20.45 -19.64 -9.76
N MET A 46 -21.04 -19.23 -10.89
CA MET A 46 -21.15 -20.08 -12.09
C MET A 46 -19.81 -20.37 -12.76
N LYS A 47 -18.85 -19.43 -12.69
CA LYS A 47 -17.49 -19.65 -13.23
C LYS A 47 -16.72 -20.62 -12.34
N PHE A 48 -16.83 -20.45 -11.03
CA PHE A 48 -16.21 -21.32 -10.04
C PHE A 48 -16.72 -22.77 -10.16
N LEU A 49 -18.04 -22.96 -10.31
CA LEU A 49 -18.63 -24.29 -10.51
C LEU A 49 -18.10 -24.97 -11.77
N ARG A 50 -18.01 -24.24 -12.89
CA ARG A 50 -17.47 -24.77 -14.14
C ARG A 50 -16.03 -25.27 -13.97
N GLU A 51 -15.18 -24.47 -13.36
CA GLU A 51 -13.78 -24.83 -13.10
C GLU A 51 -13.67 -26.00 -12.10
N HIS A 52 -14.58 -26.08 -11.13
CA HIS A 52 -14.62 -27.16 -10.14
C HIS A 52 -14.99 -28.50 -10.78
N PHE A 53 -16.06 -28.55 -11.59
CA PHE A 53 -16.46 -29.77 -12.30
C PHE A 53 -15.43 -30.20 -13.34
N GLU A 54 -14.82 -29.24 -14.06
CA GLU A 54 -13.76 -29.54 -15.03
C GLU A 54 -12.49 -30.13 -14.34
N LYS A 55 -12.25 -29.77 -13.07
CA LYS A 55 -11.18 -30.36 -12.27
C LYS A 55 -11.53 -31.78 -11.81
N LEU A 56 -12.78 -32.02 -11.40
CA LEU A 56 -13.25 -33.35 -11.02
C LEU A 56 -13.18 -34.33 -12.20
N GLU A 57 -13.61 -33.90 -13.39
CA GLU A 57 -13.55 -34.69 -14.62
C GLU A 57 -12.10 -35.05 -15.01
N LYS A 58 -11.16 -34.11 -14.87
CA LYS A 58 -9.73 -34.39 -15.09
C LYS A 58 -9.17 -35.40 -14.11
N GLU A 59 -9.62 -35.40 -12.87
CA GLU A 59 -9.17 -36.36 -11.86
C GLU A 59 -9.76 -37.76 -12.10
N GLU A 60 -11.02 -37.82 -12.53
CA GLU A 60 -11.67 -39.07 -12.96
C GLU A 60 -10.96 -39.68 -14.16
N CYS A 61 -10.63 -38.89 -15.19
CA CYS A 61 -9.85 -39.34 -16.35
C CYS A 61 -8.48 -39.89 -15.95
N LYS A 62 -7.76 -39.23 -15.02
CA LYS A 62 -6.46 -39.74 -14.53
C LYS A 62 -6.60 -41.08 -13.81
N GLN A 63 -7.64 -41.25 -13.00
CA GLN A 63 -7.88 -42.51 -12.29
C GLN A 63 -8.20 -43.65 -13.26
N ILE A 64 -8.95 -43.38 -14.33
CA ILE A 64 -9.24 -44.34 -15.39
C ILE A 64 -7.96 -44.72 -16.14
N MET A 65 -7.14 -43.74 -16.54
CA MET A 65 -5.86 -43.98 -17.22
C MET A 65 -4.87 -44.76 -16.34
N ALA A 66 -4.84 -44.48 -15.03
CA ALA A 66 -4.01 -45.22 -14.08
C ALA A 66 -4.43 -46.70 -13.95
N ARG A 67 -5.73 -46.98 -13.99
CA ARG A 67 -6.29 -48.35 -13.96
C ARG A 67 -6.04 -49.13 -15.25
N GLN A 68 -6.05 -48.47 -16.40
CA GLN A 68 -5.69 -49.11 -17.68
C GLN A 68 -4.19 -49.47 -17.73
N LYS A 69 -3.32 -48.62 -17.17
CA LYS A 69 -1.87 -48.86 -17.13
C LYS A 69 -1.46 -50.05 -16.26
N SER A 70 -2.29 -50.46 -15.30
CA SER A 70 -2.04 -51.66 -14.47
C SER A 70 -2.53 -52.96 -15.12
N ASN A 71 -3.26 -52.93 -16.24
CA ASN A 71 -3.95 -54.11 -16.78
C ASN A 71 -3.46 -54.56 -18.17
N SER A 72 -2.34 -54.04 -18.66
CA SER A 72 -1.74 -54.43 -19.95
C SER A 72 -0.25 -54.75 -19.80
N GLN A 73 0.05 -55.97 -19.37
CA GLN A 73 1.34 -56.64 -19.59
C GLN A 73 1.08 -57.91 -20.40
N SER A 74 0.79 -57.75 -21.70
CA SER A 74 1.02 -58.79 -22.73
C SER A 74 0.60 -58.30 -24.13
N ASP A 75 1.57 -58.37 -25.02
CA ASP A 75 1.50 -58.62 -26.46
C ASP A 75 1.16 -57.51 -27.48
N SER A 76 1.79 -57.72 -28.63
CA SER A 76 2.07 -56.90 -29.80
C SER A 76 0.88 -56.60 -30.73
N HIS A 77 0.83 -55.38 -31.29
CA HIS A 77 0.80 -55.09 -32.75
C HIS A 77 0.54 -53.59 -33.04
N ASP A 78 1.02 -53.17 -34.22
CA ASP A 78 0.86 -51.85 -34.85
C ASP A 78 -0.59 -51.35 -34.86
N ASP A 79 -0.81 -50.11 -34.42
CA ASP A 79 -1.98 -49.34 -34.80
C ASP A 79 -1.63 -47.86 -35.03
N GLU A 80 -2.15 -47.39 -36.15
CA GLU A 80 -1.99 -46.10 -36.79
C GLU A 80 -2.36 -44.93 -35.86
N VAL A 81 -1.38 -44.07 -35.52
CA VAL A 81 -1.62 -42.85 -34.73
C VAL A 81 -2.35 -41.82 -35.60
N SER A 82 -3.66 -41.73 -35.42
CA SER A 82 -4.41 -40.52 -35.81
C SER A 82 -3.91 -39.33 -34.98
N PRO A 83 -3.73 -38.13 -35.56
CA PRO A 83 -3.25 -36.97 -34.83
C PRO A 83 -4.23 -36.61 -33.70
N PRO A 84 -3.72 -36.27 -32.49
CA PRO A 84 -4.59 -35.92 -31.37
C PRO A 84 -5.43 -34.69 -31.72
N PRO A 85 -6.69 -34.61 -31.23
CA PRO A 85 -7.49 -33.41 -31.40
C PRO A 85 -6.73 -32.20 -30.84
N PRO A 86 -6.89 -30.99 -31.44
CA PRO A 86 -6.19 -29.81 -30.97
C PRO A 86 -6.54 -29.60 -29.50
N ASN A 87 -5.55 -29.75 -28.62
CA ASN A 87 -5.70 -29.52 -27.20
C ASN A 87 -6.43 -28.18 -27.00
N PRO A 88 -7.52 -28.12 -26.22
CA PRO A 88 -8.08 -26.83 -25.85
C PRO A 88 -6.96 -26.04 -25.18
N VAL A 89 -6.74 -24.81 -25.63
CA VAL A 89 -5.70 -23.92 -25.10
C VAL A 89 -5.95 -23.74 -23.60
N VAL A 90 -5.37 -24.61 -22.78
CA VAL A 90 -5.32 -24.46 -21.34
C VAL A 90 -4.54 -23.18 -21.16
N LYS A 91 -5.21 -22.09 -20.75
CA LYS A 91 -4.55 -20.82 -20.45
C LYS A 91 -3.52 -21.10 -19.37
N ALA A 92 -2.27 -21.33 -19.80
CA ALA A 92 -1.18 -21.64 -18.92
C ALA A 92 -1.14 -20.56 -17.83
N ARG A 93 -1.01 -21.00 -16.57
CA ARG A 93 -0.92 -20.11 -15.41
C ARG A 93 0.17 -19.09 -15.71
N ARG A 94 -0.23 -17.83 -15.96
CA ARG A 94 0.70 -16.77 -16.36
C ARG A 94 1.75 -16.62 -15.27
N ARG A 95 3.03 -16.75 -15.65
CA ARG A 95 4.15 -16.46 -14.76
C ARG A 95 4.16 -14.96 -14.49
N ARG A 96 4.24 -14.55 -13.23
CA ARG A 96 4.42 -13.14 -12.86
C ARG A 96 5.88 -12.79 -13.04
N GLY A 97 6.18 -11.82 -13.90
CA GLY A 97 7.52 -11.25 -14.01
C GLY A 97 7.77 -10.28 -12.85
N GLY A 98 9.00 -10.27 -12.32
CA GLY A 98 9.43 -9.23 -11.39
C GLY A 98 9.76 -7.95 -12.15
N VAL A 99 9.69 -6.81 -11.46
CA VAL A 99 10.11 -5.51 -11.99
C VAL A 99 11.13 -4.91 -11.03
N SER A 100 12.20 -4.33 -11.57
CA SER A 100 13.18 -3.56 -10.81
C SER A 100 13.35 -2.20 -11.46
N ALA A 101 13.56 -1.18 -10.63
CA ALA A 101 14.00 0.13 -11.08
C ALA A 101 15.53 0.22 -11.08
N GLU A 102 16.06 1.36 -11.51
CA GLU A 102 17.49 1.66 -11.41
C GLU A 102 17.94 1.73 -9.95
N VAL A 103 19.22 1.44 -9.75
CA VAL A 103 19.89 1.57 -8.46
C VAL A 103 20.35 3.02 -8.30
N TYR A 104 20.06 3.60 -7.13
CA TYR A 104 20.52 4.92 -6.74
C TYR A 104 21.40 4.73 -5.50
N THR A 105 22.60 5.31 -5.50
CA THR A 105 23.52 5.21 -4.36
C THR A 105 23.36 6.41 -3.41
N GLU A 106 23.91 6.33 -2.20
CA GLU A 106 23.85 7.46 -1.26
C GLU A 106 24.49 8.73 -1.85
N GLU A 107 25.56 8.57 -2.65
CA GLU A 107 26.21 9.67 -3.35
C GLU A 107 25.30 10.32 -4.40
N ASP A 108 24.44 9.55 -5.07
CA ASP A 108 23.48 10.06 -6.06
C ASP A 108 22.41 10.95 -5.42
N ALA A 109 22.00 10.66 -4.18
CA ALA A 109 21.09 11.53 -3.44
C ALA A 109 21.79 12.79 -2.93
N VAL A 110 23.02 12.68 -2.46
CA VAL A 110 23.77 13.83 -1.90
C VAL A 110 24.21 14.80 -3.00
N SER A 111 24.58 14.29 -4.18
CA SER A 111 24.95 15.10 -5.33
C SER A 111 23.75 15.68 -6.08
N TYR A 112 22.52 15.27 -5.74
CA TYR A 112 21.32 15.78 -6.39
C TYR A 112 21.13 17.28 -6.12
N VAL A 113 21.09 18.06 -7.19
CA VAL A 113 20.77 19.48 -7.12
C VAL A 113 19.27 19.65 -7.24
N ARG A 114 18.65 20.17 -6.18
CA ARG A 114 17.20 20.42 -6.12
C ARG A 114 16.79 21.33 -7.27
N LYS A 115 15.95 20.81 -8.17
CA LYS A 115 15.32 21.61 -9.24
C LYS A 115 14.21 22.45 -8.62
N VAL A 116 14.20 23.74 -8.89
CA VAL A 116 13.17 24.66 -8.40
C VAL A 116 12.57 25.41 -9.57
N ILE A 117 11.34 25.04 -9.92
CA ILE A 117 10.56 25.67 -10.98
C ILE A 117 9.51 26.54 -10.30
N PRO A 118 9.55 27.88 -10.48
CA PRO A 118 8.66 28.80 -9.79
C PRO A 118 7.19 28.54 -10.15
N LYS A 119 6.34 28.48 -9.13
CA LYS A 119 4.90 28.26 -9.24
C LYS A 119 4.17 29.27 -8.36
N ASP A 120 3.00 29.68 -8.81
CA ASP A 120 2.11 30.51 -8.02
C ASP A 120 1.40 29.67 -6.93
N TYR A 121 1.02 30.33 -5.85
CA TYR A 121 0.36 29.70 -4.71
C TYR A 121 -0.94 28.97 -5.10
N LYS A 122 -1.69 29.50 -6.07
CA LYS A 122 -2.93 28.87 -6.55
C LYS A 122 -2.63 27.53 -7.21
N THR A 123 -1.64 27.45 -8.10
CA THR A 123 -1.20 26.20 -8.71
C THR A 123 -0.65 25.21 -7.67
N MET A 124 0.18 25.66 -6.72
CA MET A 124 0.69 24.79 -5.66
C MET A 124 -0.45 24.17 -4.82
N THR A 125 -1.47 24.97 -4.50
CA THR A 125 -2.65 24.48 -3.77
C THR A 125 -3.47 23.48 -4.59
N ALA A 126 -3.63 23.73 -5.90
CA ALA A 126 -4.31 22.81 -6.80
C ALA A 126 -3.58 21.48 -6.94
N LEU A 127 -2.25 21.52 -7.08
CA LEU A 127 -1.38 20.33 -7.11
C LEU A 127 -1.51 19.52 -5.82
N ALA A 128 -1.41 20.19 -4.66
CA ALA A 128 -1.57 19.54 -3.35
C ALA A 128 -2.92 18.82 -3.21
N LYS A 129 -4.00 19.45 -3.68
CA LYS A 129 -5.32 18.84 -3.68
C LYS A 129 -5.39 17.64 -4.63
N ALA A 130 -4.84 17.75 -5.84
CA ALA A 130 -4.85 16.70 -6.85
C ALA A 130 -4.11 15.43 -6.39
N ILE A 131 -2.94 15.58 -5.76
CA ILE A 131 -2.12 14.43 -5.34
C ILE A 131 -2.49 13.87 -3.96
N SER A 132 -3.32 14.57 -3.17
CA SER A 132 -3.66 14.16 -1.79
C SER A 132 -4.22 12.74 -1.66
N LYS A 133 -4.91 12.24 -2.69
CA LYS A 133 -5.50 10.90 -2.72
C LYS A 133 -4.58 9.83 -3.33
N ASN A 134 -3.44 10.24 -3.88
CA ASN A 134 -2.52 9.34 -4.56
C ASN A 134 -1.64 8.61 -3.54
N VAL A 135 -1.58 7.27 -3.65
CA VAL A 135 -0.86 6.40 -2.71
C VAL A 135 0.64 6.76 -2.62
N LEU A 136 1.23 7.23 -3.71
CA LEU A 136 2.65 7.61 -3.73
C LEU A 136 2.93 8.90 -2.95
N PHE A 137 1.93 9.76 -2.80
CA PHE A 137 2.09 11.08 -2.18
C PHE A 137 1.41 11.20 -0.81
N ALA A 138 0.55 10.23 -0.45
CA ALA A 138 -0.22 10.25 0.80
C ALA A 138 0.65 10.17 2.06
N HIS A 139 1.80 9.51 1.98
CA HIS A 139 2.70 9.29 3.12
C HIS A 139 3.91 10.22 3.17
N LEU A 140 3.95 11.22 2.28
CA LEU A 140 5.03 12.20 2.24
C LEU A 140 4.79 13.31 3.26
N ASP A 141 5.86 13.81 3.87
CA ASP A 141 5.76 14.98 4.74
C ASP A 141 5.65 16.29 3.93
N ASP A 142 5.41 17.40 4.63
CA ASP A 142 5.24 18.71 3.98
C ASP A 142 6.50 19.16 3.23
N ASN A 143 7.69 18.82 3.75
CA ASN A 143 8.96 19.22 3.19
C ASN A 143 9.21 18.45 1.87
N GLU A 144 8.98 17.14 1.86
CA GLU A 144 9.05 16.26 0.71
C GLU A 144 8.04 16.65 -0.36
N ARG A 145 6.79 16.94 0.04
CA ARG A 145 5.77 17.45 -0.88
C ARG A 145 6.20 18.76 -1.53
N SER A 146 6.73 19.70 -0.75
CA SER A 146 7.24 20.97 -1.28
C SER A 146 8.42 20.77 -2.23
N ASP A 147 9.39 19.93 -1.85
CA ASP A 147 10.56 19.61 -2.69
C ASP A 147 10.12 18.99 -4.03
N ILE A 148 9.13 18.09 -4.01
CA ILE A 148 8.54 17.49 -5.21
C ILE A 148 7.83 18.53 -6.07
N PHE A 149 6.98 19.37 -5.46
CA PHE A 149 6.28 20.42 -6.20
C PHE A 149 7.26 21.37 -6.87
N ASP A 150 8.36 21.72 -6.22
CA ASP A 150 9.39 22.58 -6.79
C ASP A 150 10.04 21.93 -8.03
N ALA A 151 10.25 20.62 -8.02
CA ALA A 151 10.81 19.88 -9.15
C ALA A 151 9.84 19.65 -10.32
N MET A 152 8.52 19.80 -10.12
CA MET A 152 7.54 19.60 -11.20
C MET A 152 7.70 20.65 -12.31
N PHE A 153 7.67 20.21 -13.56
CA PHE A 153 7.82 21.05 -14.76
C PHE A 153 6.51 21.16 -15.56
N PRO A 154 6.23 22.31 -16.20
CA PRO A 154 5.02 22.47 -16.99
C PRO A 154 5.15 21.74 -18.33
N VAL A 155 4.06 21.12 -18.78
CA VAL A 155 3.94 20.48 -20.09
C VAL A 155 2.64 20.92 -20.74
N THR A 156 2.68 21.31 -22.00
CA THR A 156 1.50 21.77 -22.75
C THR A 156 1.30 20.93 -23.99
N HIS A 157 0.06 20.56 -24.27
CA HIS A 157 -0.35 19.82 -25.46
C HIS A 157 -1.60 20.45 -26.05
N ILE A 158 -1.74 20.41 -27.37
CA ILE A 158 -2.98 20.85 -28.04
C ILE A 158 -4.01 19.71 -28.12
N ALA A 159 -5.28 20.07 -28.29
CA ALA A 159 -6.33 19.08 -28.47
C ALA A 159 -6.02 18.07 -29.60
N GLY A 160 -6.19 16.78 -29.31
CA GLY A 160 -5.92 15.66 -30.21
C GLY A 160 -4.53 15.05 -30.10
N GLU A 161 -3.57 15.71 -29.44
CA GLU A 161 -2.22 15.17 -29.26
C GLU A 161 -2.18 13.99 -28.27
N THR A 162 -1.29 13.02 -28.55
CA THR A 162 -1.01 11.93 -27.62
C THR A 162 0.06 12.36 -26.62
N VAL A 163 -0.29 12.40 -25.34
CA VAL A 163 0.64 12.72 -24.23
C VAL A 163 1.46 11.49 -23.85
N ILE A 164 0.81 10.32 -23.83
CA ILE A 164 1.42 9.04 -23.49
C ILE A 164 0.91 8.00 -24.47
N GLN A 165 1.81 7.19 -25.02
CA GLN A 165 1.45 6.06 -25.88
C GLN A 165 1.57 4.74 -25.11
N GLN A 166 0.58 3.85 -25.26
CA GLN A 166 0.61 2.53 -24.63
C GLN A 166 1.76 1.71 -25.18
N GLY A 167 2.49 1.02 -24.29
CA GLY A 167 3.64 0.18 -24.63
C GLY A 167 4.98 0.92 -24.56
N ASP A 168 4.97 2.24 -24.58
CA ASP A 168 6.19 3.03 -24.45
C ASP A 168 6.75 2.96 -23.02
N GLU A 169 8.05 3.17 -22.89
CA GLU A 169 8.67 3.31 -21.59
C GLU A 169 8.24 4.63 -20.94
N GLY A 170 7.85 4.56 -19.68
CA GLY A 170 7.25 5.67 -18.98
C GLY A 170 8.10 6.13 -17.82
N ASP A 171 8.56 7.39 -17.86
CA ASP A 171 9.40 7.95 -16.78
C ASP A 171 8.76 9.10 -16.00
N ASN A 172 7.65 9.62 -16.52
CA ASN A 172 7.02 10.80 -15.94
C ASN A 172 5.63 10.51 -15.36
N PHE A 173 5.28 11.21 -14.30
CA PHE A 173 3.93 11.32 -13.76
C PHE A 173 3.38 12.71 -14.09
N TYR A 174 2.10 12.79 -14.48
CA TYR A 174 1.47 14.05 -14.87
C TYR A 174 0.21 14.34 -14.06
N VAL A 175 0.04 15.62 -13.70
CA VAL A 175 -1.15 16.19 -13.07
C VAL A 175 -1.77 17.21 -14.02
N ILE A 176 -3.09 17.18 -14.16
CA ILE A 176 -3.85 18.05 -15.07
C ILE A 176 -4.14 19.38 -14.36
N ASP A 177 -3.51 20.46 -14.82
CA ASP A 177 -3.77 21.83 -14.35
C ASP A 177 -4.99 22.42 -15.05
N GLN A 178 -5.07 22.24 -16.37
CA GLN A 178 -6.15 22.74 -17.21
C GLN A 178 -6.45 21.76 -18.35
N GLY A 179 -7.72 21.61 -18.68
CA GLY A 179 -8.20 20.78 -19.79
C GLY A 179 -8.63 19.36 -19.40
N GLU A 180 -8.85 18.53 -20.41
CA GLU A 180 -9.34 17.15 -20.27
C GLU A 180 -8.57 16.19 -21.17
N VAL A 181 -8.34 14.97 -20.68
CA VAL A 181 -7.72 13.87 -21.43
C VAL A 181 -8.65 12.69 -21.57
N ASP A 182 -8.50 11.95 -22.67
CA ASP A 182 -9.12 10.65 -22.90
C ASP A 182 -8.09 9.53 -22.78
N VAL A 183 -8.46 8.47 -22.05
CA VAL A 183 -7.61 7.30 -21.79
C VAL A 183 -8.11 6.13 -22.62
N TYR A 184 -7.20 5.54 -23.38
CA TYR A 184 -7.44 4.40 -24.27
C TYR A 184 -6.58 3.21 -23.86
N VAL A 185 -7.18 2.02 -23.81
CA VAL A 185 -6.49 0.75 -23.52
C VAL A 185 -6.73 -0.19 -24.69
N ASN A 186 -5.64 -0.67 -25.30
CA ASN A 186 -5.68 -1.49 -26.53
C ASN A 186 -6.48 -0.84 -27.68
N GLY A 187 -6.48 0.49 -27.73
CA GLY A 187 -7.23 1.27 -28.73
C GLY A 187 -8.69 1.56 -28.36
N GLU A 188 -9.23 0.95 -27.30
CA GLU A 188 -10.59 1.21 -26.83
C GLU A 188 -10.60 2.34 -25.79
N TRP A 189 -11.55 3.28 -25.93
CA TRP A 189 -11.74 4.34 -24.94
C TRP A 189 -12.27 3.74 -23.63
N VAL A 190 -11.65 4.11 -22.51
CA VAL A 190 -12.00 3.60 -21.18
C VAL A 190 -12.61 4.67 -20.31
N THR A 191 -12.00 5.85 -20.24
CA THR A 191 -12.44 6.94 -19.37
C THR A 191 -11.83 8.27 -19.82
N SER A 192 -12.44 9.37 -19.39
CA SER A 192 -11.85 10.71 -19.46
C SER A 192 -11.40 11.15 -18.07
N ILE A 193 -10.37 11.99 -18.00
CA ILE A 193 -9.86 12.60 -16.77
C ILE A 193 -9.81 14.12 -16.99
N GLY A 194 -10.44 14.89 -16.10
CA GLY A 194 -10.44 16.35 -16.16
C GLY A 194 -9.46 17.01 -15.19
N GLU A 195 -9.61 18.31 -15.04
CA GLU A 195 -8.79 19.16 -14.18
C GLU A 195 -8.69 18.64 -12.73
N GLY A 196 -7.49 18.70 -12.17
CA GLY A 196 -7.18 18.14 -10.85
C GLY A 196 -7.03 16.63 -10.82
N GLY A 197 -7.22 15.94 -11.95
CA GLY A 197 -6.86 14.54 -12.12
C GLY A 197 -5.36 14.33 -12.37
N SER A 198 -4.92 13.08 -12.26
CA SER A 198 -3.52 12.69 -12.48
C SER A 198 -3.41 11.33 -13.14
N PHE A 199 -2.32 11.07 -13.87
CA PHE A 199 -2.08 9.79 -14.52
C PHE A 199 -0.60 9.46 -14.64
N GLY A 200 -0.30 8.16 -14.79
CA GLY A 200 1.07 7.67 -14.98
C GLY A 200 1.87 7.44 -13.70
N GLU A 201 1.22 7.31 -12.54
CA GLU A 201 1.87 7.19 -11.22
C GLU A 201 2.82 5.99 -11.10
N LEU A 202 2.49 4.85 -11.70
CA LEU A 202 3.34 3.64 -11.68
C LEU A 202 4.73 3.88 -12.30
N ALA A 203 4.85 4.86 -13.21
CA ALA A 203 6.13 5.25 -13.78
C ALA A 203 7.10 5.85 -12.75
N LEU A 204 6.64 6.30 -11.58
CA LEU A 204 7.56 6.78 -10.54
C LEU A 204 8.22 5.63 -9.77
N ILE A 205 7.58 4.45 -9.72
CA ILE A 205 8.07 3.31 -8.93
C ILE A 205 9.10 2.51 -9.72
N TYR A 206 8.71 2.04 -10.92
CA TYR A 206 9.52 1.12 -11.73
C TYR A 206 9.34 1.31 -13.24
N GLY A 207 10.35 0.90 -14.01
CA GLY A 207 10.41 1.00 -15.47
C GLY A 207 9.45 0.02 -16.14
N THR A 208 8.15 0.28 -16.05
CA THR A 208 7.14 -0.51 -16.77
C THR A 208 6.63 0.21 -17.99
N PRO A 209 6.39 -0.53 -19.09
CA PRO A 209 5.65 -0.01 -20.23
C PRO A 209 4.31 0.59 -19.82
N ARG A 210 3.92 1.68 -20.49
CA ARG A 210 2.65 2.36 -20.25
C ARG A 210 1.49 1.43 -20.54
N ALA A 211 0.57 1.31 -19.59
CA ALA A 211 -0.59 0.42 -19.70
C ALA A 211 -1.71 0.98 -20.59
N ALA A 212 -1.73 2.29 -20.85
CA ALA A 212 -2.76 2.99 -21.59
C ALA A 212 -2.16 4.13 -22.42
N THR A 213 -2.85 4.49 -23.50
CA THR A 213 -2.59 5.69 -24.30
C THR A 213 -3.44 6.82 -23.75
N VAL A 214 -2.87 8.00 -23.56
CA VAL A 214 -3.58 9.19 -23.07
C VAL A 214 -3.51 10.28 -24.13
N LYS A 215 -4.67 10.76 -24.58
CA LYS A 215 -4.80 11.81 -25.60
C LYS A 215 -5.46 13.04 -25.03
N ALA A 216 -5.01 14.21 -25.48
CA ALA A 216 -5.63 15.50 -25.19
C ALA A 216 -7.00 15.57 -25.85
N LYS A 217 -8.05 15.80 -25.06
CA LYS A 217 -9.40 16.07 -25.57
C LYS A 217 -9.60 17.56 -25.84
N THR A 218 -9.01 18.40 -24.98
CA THR A 218 -8.93 19.86 -25.12
C THR A 218 -7.47 20.30 -25.02
N ASP A 219 -7.19 21.59 -25.22
CA ASP A 219 -5.85 22.13 -24.98
C ASP A 219 -5.48 21.95 -23.51
N LEU A 220 -4.34 21.30 -23.28
CA LEU A 220 -3.89 20.87 -21.96
C LEU A 220 -2.78 21.75 -21.43
N LYS A 221 -2.85 21.98 -20.12
CA LYS A 221 -1.72 22.37 -19.30
C LYS A 221 -1.56 21.33 -18.20
N LEU A 222 -0.38 20.73 -18.15
CA LEU A 222 -0.03 19.65 -17.23
C LEU A 222 1.20 20.05 -16.41
N TRP A 223 1.35 19.41 -15.25
CA TRP A 223 2.58 19.42 -14.47
C TRP A 223 3.15 18.01 -14.42
N GLY A 224 4.37 17.85 -14.92
CA GLY A 224 5.12 16.60 -14.94
C GLY A 224 6.16 16.52 -13.82
N ILE A 225 6.43 15.32 -13.32
CA ILE A 225 7.64 15.01 -12.55
C ILE A 225 8.28 13.73 -13.06
N ASP A 226 9.60 13.76 -13.20
CA ASP A 226 10.39 12.61 -13.61
C ASP A 226 10.68 11.65 -12.44
N ARG A 227 10.77 10.36 -12.77
CA ARG A 227 11.13 9.27 -11.87
C ARG A 227 12.43 9.54 -11.11
N ASP A 228 13.46 10.00 -11.81
CA ASP A 228 14.80 10.26 -11.23
C ASP A 228 14.72 11.33 -10.13
N SER A 229 14.11 12.48 -10.44
CA SER A 229 13.93 13.57 -9.46
C SER A 229 13.06 13.12 -8.28
N TYR A 230 11.95 12.42 -8.54
CA TYR A 230 11.10 11.91 -7.46
C TYR A 230 11.88 10.99 -6.50
N ARG A 231 12.61 10.00 -7.03
CA ARG A 231 13.39 9.06 -6.23
C ARG A 231 14.52 9.73 -5.48
N ARG A 232 15.27 10.64 -6.12
CA ARG A 232 16.37 11.38 -5.48
C ARG A 232 15.89 12.31 -4.37
N ILE A 233 14.74 12.97 -4.54
CA ILE A 233 14.15 13.83 -3.49
C ILE A 233 13.78 12.98 -2.26
N LEU A 234 13.09 11.86 -2.46
CA LEU A 234 12.71 10.97 -1.35
C LEU A 234 13.93 10.36 -0.67
N MET A 235 14.90 9.88 -1.45
CA MET A 235 16.13 9.32 -0.90
C MET A 235 16.95 10.37 -0.15
N GLY A 236 17.12 11.56 -0.71
CA GLY A 236 17.82 12.66 -0.04
C GLY A 236 17.11 13.14 1.22
N SER A 237 15.77 13.19 1.23
CA SER A 237 14.99 13.50 2.45
C SER A 237 15.18 12.44 3.53
N THR A 238 15.01 11.16 3.20
CA THR A 238 15.13 10.05 4.15
C THR A 238 16.55 9.91 4.70
N LEU A 239 17.59 10.11 3.88
CA LEU A 239 18.98 10.16 4.34
C LEU A 239 19.24 11.32 5.30
N ARG A 240 18.72 12.53 5.01
CA ARG A 240 18.81 13.68 5.91
C ARG A 240 18.14 13.39 7.26
N LYS A 241 16.92 12.82 7.24
CA LYS A 241 16.18 12.44 8.45
C LYS A 241 16.94 11.39 9.27
N ARG A 242 17.42 10.32 8.64
CA ARG A 242 18.19 9.26 9.33
C ARG A 242 19.46 9.79 9.97
N LYS A 243 20.24 10.59 9.23
CA LYS A 243 21.45 11.23 9.77
C LYS A 243 21.13 12.14 10.94
N MET A 244 20.10 12.96 10.79
CA MET A 244 19.61 13.84 11.85
C MET A 244 19.20 13.03 13.11
N TYR A 245 18.41 11.96 12.94
CA TYR A 245 17.99 11.11 14.04
C TYR A 245 19.16 10.39 14.72
N GLU A 246 20.12 9.88 13.95
CA GLU A 246 21.35 9.26 14.50
C GLU A 246 22.15 10.27 15.32
N GLU A 247 22.40 11.48 14.79
CA GLU A 247 23.09 12.55 15.48
C GLU A 247 22.36 12.96 16.78
N PHE A 248 21.02 12.95 16.78
CA PHE A 248 20.23 13.22 17.97
C PHE A 248 20.31 12.08 19.01
N LEU A 249 20.08 10.84 18.59
CA LEU A 249 20.11 9.66 19.48
C LEU A 249 21.48 9.45 20.11
N SER A 250 22.56 9.78 19.39
CA SER A 250 23.93 9.69 19.92
C SER A 250 24.22 10.62 21.11
N LYS A 251 23.44 11.70 21.26
CA LYS A 251 23.61 12.71 22.33
C LYS A 251 22.69 12.46 23.53
N VAL A 252 21.79 11.47 23.44
CA VAL A 252 20.84 11.13 24.49
C VAL A 252 21.50 10.17 25.47
N SER A 253 21.70 10.61 26.72
CA SER A 253 22.46 9.85 27.73
C SER A 253 21.87 8.49 28.08
N ILE A 254 20.54 8.34 28.03
CA ILE A 254 19.88 7.04 28.27
C ILE A 254 20.12 6.03 27.13
N LEU A 255 20.54 6.48 25.96
CA LEU A 255 20.80 5.66 24.77
C LEU A 255 22.31 5.56 24.43
N GLU A 256 23.19 6.08 25.28
CA GLU A 256 24.65 6.07 25.05
C GLU A 256 25.22 4.65 24.95
N SER A 257 24.61 3.68 25.61
CA SER A 257 25.04 2.28 25.59
C SER A 257 24.65 1.53 24.32
N LEU A 258 23.77 2.10 23.48
CA LEU A 258 23.34 1.45 22.25
C LEU A 258 24.40 1.57 21.16
N ASP A 259 24.62 0.48 20.44
CA ASP A 259 25.53 0.48 19.31
C ASP A 259 24.94 1.25 18.11
N LYS A 260 25.71 1.35 17.02
CA LYS A 260 25.26 2.09 15.83
C LYS A 260 24.00 1.45 15.20
N TRP A 261 23.93 0.13 15.14
CA TRP A 261 22.85 -0.59 14.45
C TRP A 261 21.56 -0.60 15.26
N GLU A 262 21.67 -0.71 16.58
CA GLU A 262 20.58 -0.55 17.54
C GLU A 262 20.00 0.87 17.48
N ARG A 263 20.85 1.91 17.43
CA ARG A 263 20.37 3.30 17.26
C ARG A 263 19.68 3.53 15.91
N LEU A 264 20.17 2.91 14.83
CA LEU A 264 19.51 2.95 13.52
C LEU A 264 18.13 2.27 13.58
N THR A 265 18.03 1.15 14.28
CA THR A 265 16.75 0.45 14.50
C THR A 265 15.76 1.33 15.28
N VAL A 266 16.24 2.03 16.31
CA VAL A 266 15.42 3.02 17.04
C VAL A 266 15.02 4.18 16.14
N ALA A 267 15.94 4.72 15.34
CA ALA A 267 15.68 5.82 14.42
C ALA A 267 14.59 5.48 13.39
N ASP A 268 14.59 4.26 12.86
CA ASP A 268 13.57 3.79 11.92
C ASP A 268 12.18 3.58 12.58
N ALA A 269 12.13 3.43 13.90
CA ALA A 269 10.88 3.28 14.67
C ALA A 269 10.29 4.61 15.17
N LEU A 270 10.96 5.75 14.94
CA LEU A 270 10.47 7.07 15.36
C LEU A 270 9.34 7.58 14.44
N GLU A 271 8.23 8.00 15.05
CA GLU A 271 7.07 8.55 14.34
C GLU A 271 7.06 10.09 14.42
N PRO A 272 7.01 10.83 13.29
CA PRO A 272 6.87 12.27 13.33
C PRO A 272 5.46 12.69 13.75
N VAL A 273 5.36 13.65 14.68
CA VAL A 273 4.12 14.23 15.20
C VAL A 273 4.25 15.76 15.19
N GLN A 274 3.21 16.42 14.67
CA GLN A 274 3.11 17.88 14.63
C GLN A 274 2.07 18.37 15.64
N PHE A 275 2.34 19.51 16.27
CA PHE A 275 1.47 20.16 17.24
C PHE A 275 1.20 21.61 16.83
N GLU A 276 -0.04 22.05 16.99
CA GLU A 276 -0.42 23.45 16.78
C GLU A 276 0.07 24.33 17.96
N ASP A 277 0.07 25.66 17.78
CA ASP A 277 0.45 26.59 18.83
C ASP A 277 -0.50 26.51 20.04
N GLY A 278 0.05 26.41 21.25
CA GLY A 278 -0.74 26.27 22.48
C GLY A 278 -1.30 24.87 22.74
N GLU A 279 -1.04 23.90 21.86
CA GLU A 279 -1.43 22.51 22.06
C GLU A 279 -0.60 21.85 23.17
N LYS A 280 -1.28 21.09 24.05
CA LYS A 280 -0.64 20.39 25.16
C LYS A 280 -0.07 19.06 24.66
N ILE A 281 1.24 18.90 24.73
CA ILE A 281 1.95 17.70 24.25
C ILE A 281 1.82 16.56 25.26
N VAL A 282 2.08 16.84 26.54
CA VAL A 282 1.78 15.91 27.63
C VAL A 282 1.16 16.61 28.82
N VAL A 283 0.27 15.90 29.52
CA VAL A 283 -0.44 16.42 30.71
C VAL A 283 0.11 15.73 31.96
N GLN A 284 0.45 16.50 33.00
CA GLN A 284 0.86 15.96 34.29
C GLN A 284 -0.33 15.28 34.94
N GLY A 285 -0.10 14.17 35.66
CA GLY A 285 -1.21 13.39 36.18
C GLY A 285 -1.48 12.15 35.34
N GLU A 286 -1.38 12.27 34.02
CA GLU A 286 -1.72 11.19 33.10
C GLU A 286 -0.64 10.11 33.02
N PRO A 287 -1.03 8.83 32.80
CA PRO A 287 -0.08 7.79 32.43
C PRO A 287 0.61 8.17 31.13
N GLY A 288 1.91 7.91 31.04
CA GLY A 288 2.69 8.13 29.83
C GLY A 288 3.28 6.82 29.38
N ASP A 289 3.14 6.50 28.09
CA ASP A 289 3.81 5.37 27.45
C ASP A 289 4.70 5.85 26.28
N ASP A 290 4.83 7.17 26.12
CA ASP A 290 5.45 7.79 24.96
C ASP A 290 6.68 8.60 25.34
N PHE A 291 7.69 8.53 24.49
CA PHE A 291 8.90 9.32 24.53
C PHE A 291 8.90 10.31 23.36
N PHE A 292 9.13 11.59 23.64
CA PHE A 292 9.14 12.65 22.63
C PHE A 292 10.53 13.28 22.47
N ILE A 293 10.90 13.57 21.22
CA ILE A 293 12.11 14.31 20.82
C ILE A 293 11.67 15.52 20.00
N ILE A 294 12.04 16.74 20.38
CA ILE A 294 11.66 17.95 19.63
C ILE A 294 12.63 18.14 18.45
N THR A 295 12.10 18.29 17.22
CA THR A 295 12.89 18.45 15.99
C THR A 295 12.83 19.86 15.44
N GLU A 296 11.66 20.50 15.46
CA GLU A 296 11.46 21.87 14.97
C GLU A 296 10.70 22.70 16.01
N THR A 297 11.20 23.92 16.24
CA THR A 297 10.76 24.96 17.21
C THR A 297 10.93 24.63 18.70
N ALA A 298 10.60 25.60 19.56
CA ALA A 298 10.80 25.55 21.01
C ALA A 298 9.48 25.23 21.73
N CYS A 299 9.52 24.39 22.76
CA CYS A 299 8.36 24.06 23.57
C CYS A 299 8.47 24.71 24.96
N GLN A 300 7.36 25.14 25.53
CA GLN A 300 7.31 25.71 26.87
C GLN A 300 6.84 24.67 27.89
N VAL A 301 7.63 24.42 28.92
CA VAL A 301 7.21 23.59 30.06
C VAL A 301 6.68 24.49 31.16
N ALA A 302 5.41 24.29 31.50
CA ALA A 302 4.80 24.88 32.68
C ALA A 302 4.84 23.88 33.84
N LEU A 303 5.42 24.29 34.97
CA LEU A 303 5.35 23.54 36.22
C LEU A 303 4.31 24.18 37.14
N PRO A 304 3.26 23.47 37.56
CA PRO A 304 2.39 24.00 38.61
C PRO A 304 3.19 24.09 39.91
N CYS A 305 3.11 25.25 40.55
CA CYS A 305 3.76 25.47 41.83
C CYS A 305 3.10 24.57 42.90
N ARG A 306 3.92 23.73 43.56
CA ARG A 306 3.45 22.72 44.53
C ARG A 306 2.75 23.31 45.77
N LEU A 307 2.90 24.62 46.01
CA LEU A 307 2.37 25.31 47.18
C LEU A 307 0.95 25.86 46.99
N CYS A 308 0.48 26.06 45.77
CA CYS A 308 -0.76 26.82 45.48
C CYS A 308 -1.86 25.98 44.81
N GLY A 309 -1.92 24.66 45.06
CA GLY A 309 -2.84 23.70 44.42
C GLY A 309 -4.13 24.30 43.84
N ALA A 310 -4.33 24.12 42.52
CA ALA A 310 -5.49 24.53 41.71
C ALA A 310 -6.03 25.98 41.86
N SER A 311 -5.41 26.86 42.66
CA SER A 311 -5.97 28.17 43.02
C SER A 311 -5.57 29.32 42.08
N GLY A 312 -4.84 29.05 40.99
CA GLY A 312 -4.67 29.99 39.86
C GLY A 312 -3.91 31.29 40.14
N LEU A 313 -3.40 31.53 41.35
CA LEU A 313 -2.82 32.82 41.78
C LEU A 313 -1.29 32.93 41.62
N CYS A 314 -0.64 31.92 41.05
CA CYS A 314 0.82 31.81 40.98
C CYS A 314 1.26 31.68 39.51
N HIS A 315 2.10 32.60 39.02
CA HIS A 315 2.69 32.45 37.68
C HIS A 315 3.49 31.14 37.62
N PRO A 316 3.20 30.24 36.66
CA PRO A 316 3.92 28.98 36.55
C PRO A 316 5.38 29.26 36.19
N ASN A 317 6.31 28.59 36.88
CA ASN A 317 7.71 28.57 36.45
C ASN A 317 7.77 27.95 35.07
N THR A 318 8.02 28.81 34.10
CA THR A 318 8.05 28.51 32.68
C THR A 318 9.49 28.22 32.29
N LEU A 319 9.74 27.04 31.75
CA LEU A 319 11.01 26.72 31.13
C LEU A 319 10.82 26.60 29.62
N LEU A 320 11.45 27.47 28.84
CA LEU A 320 11.54 27.32 27.39
C LEU A 320 12.59 26.25 27.06
N ILE A 321 12.16 25.20 26.38
CA ILE A 321 13.02 24.15 25.81
C ILE A 321 13.24 24.52 24.36
N ASN A 322 14.47 24.90 24.03
CA ASN A 322 14.85 25.28 22.67
C ASN A 322 15.18 24.04 21.81
N LEU A 323 15.29 24.26 20.50
CA LEU A 323 15.94 23.35 19.56
C LEU A 323 17.24 22.79 20.16
N HIS A 324 17.47 21.49 20.05
CA HIS A 324 18.62 20.78 20.62
C HIS A 324 18.69 20.68 22.16
N THR A 325 17.67 21.11 22.90
CA THR A 325 17.66 20.92 24.36
C THR A 325 17.09 19.55 24.72
N TYR A 326 17.95 18.66 25.23
CA TYR A 326 17.59 17.31 25.63
C TYR A 326 16.73 17.30 26.89
N LYS A 327 15.42 17.20 26.71
CA LYS A 327 14.56 16.66 27.76
C LYS A 327 13.74 15.51 27.19
N ALA A 328 14.31 14.32 27.34
CA ALA A 328 13.56 13.09 27.42
C ALA A 328 12.45 13.26 28.48
N PHE A 329 11.22 13.48 28.05
CA PHE A 329 10.06 13.25 28.90
C PHE A 329 9.82 11.74 28.91
N ALA A 330 10.70 11.02 29.59
CA ALA A 330 10.52 9.59 29.79
C ALA A 330 9.35 9.39 30.76
N ALA A 331 8.33 8.68 30.31
CA ALA A 331 7.71 7.73 31.20
C ALA A 331 8.77 6.68 31.54
N ASN A 332 9.42 6.85 32.68
CA ASN A 332 10.38 5.84 33.13
C ASN A 332 9.62 4.53 33.39
N LYS A 333 10.32 3.40 33.36
CA LYS A 333 9.81 2.03 33.53
C LYS A 333 9.02 1.75 34.82
N GLU A 334 8.93 2.73 35.73
CA GLU A 334 8.03 2.72 36.88
C GLU A 334 6.85 3.62 36.53
N ALA A 335 5.62 3.10 36.61
CA ALA A 335 4.35 3.79 36.35
C ALA A 335 4.15 5.03 37.26
N HIS A 336 4.97 6.05 37.05
CA HIS A 336 4.94 7.32 37.74
C HIS A 336 4.26 8.32 36.82
N SER A 337 3.16 8.87 37.34
CA SER A 337 2.43 9.98 36.77
C SER A 337 3.39 11.06 36.24
N ARG A 338 3.16 11.53 35.00
CA ARG A 338 3.94 12.59 34.36
C ARG A 338 4.13 13.75 35.32
N ARG A 339 5.35 14.28 35.46
CA ARG A 339 5.69 15.35 36.42
C ARG A 339 5.55 16.78 35.86
N HIS A 340 5.33 16.92 34.55
CA HIS A 340 5.46 18.17 33.81
C HIS A 340 4.37 18.35 32.74
N HIS A 341 4.01 19.60 32.43
CA HIS A 341 3.09 19.96 31.33
C HIS A 341 3.83 20.80 30.27
N PRO A 342 4.43 20.20 29.25
CA PRO A 342 4.86 20.91 28.05
C PRO A 342 3.66 21.31 27.19
N THR A 343 3.63 22.59 26.85
CA THR A 343 2.74 23.20 25.85
C THR A 343 3.63 23.70 24.71
N SER A 344 3.22 23.51 23.47
CA SER A 344 3.92 24.08 22.32
C SER A 344 3.90 25.63 22.38
N VAL A 345 4.97 26.26 21.88
CA VAL A 345 5.00 27.70 21.62
C VAL A 345 5.34 27.89 20.15
N GLY A 346 4.33 28.27 19.37
CA GLY A 346 4.32 28.12 17.92
C GLY A 346 4.03 26.68 17.49
N GLN A 347 3.95 26.46 16.17
CA GLN A 347 3.87 25.11 15.61
C GLN A 347 5.13 24.33 15.96
N ALA A 348 4.99 23.18 16.61
CA ALA A 348 6.10 22.32 17.02
C ALA A 348 6.08 21.00 16.27
N ARG A 349 7.25 20.57 15.78
CA ARG A 349 7.42 19.21 15.25
C ARG A 349 8.26 18.39 16.23
N SER A 350 7.82 17.16 16.47
CA SER A 350 8.47 16.23 17.37
C SER A 350 8.48 14.82 16.81
N LEU A 351 9.31 13.95 17.36
CA LEU A 351 9.33 12.52 17.11
C LEU A 351 8.80 11.83 18.35
N ARG A 352 7.87 10.91 18.16
CA ARG A 352 7.30 10.07 19.18
C ARG A 352 7.85 8.65 19.04
N MET A 353 8.19 8.04 20.16
CA MET A 353 8.48 6.62 20.28
C MET A 353 7.57 6.04 21.36
N LYS A 354 6.83 4.99 21.02
CA LYS A 354 6.11 4.22 22.03
C LYS A 354 7.11 3.38 22.81
N ALA A 355 7.07 3.47 24.14
CA ALA A 355 7.75 2.52 24.98
C ALA A 355 7.12 1.12 24.74
N PRO A 356 7.93 0.05 24.70
CA PRO A 356 7.37 -1.29 24.68
C PRO A 356 6.47 -1.47 25.91
N PRO A 357 5.33 -2.18 25.79
CA PRO A 357 4.51 -2.48 26.95
C PRO A 357 5.41 -3.12 28.02
N ALA A 358 5.32 -2.63 29.25
CA ALA A 358 6.03 -3.25 30.35
C ALA A 358 5.59 -4.72 30.40
N SER A 359 6.45 -5.62 29.96
CA SER A 359 6.24 -7.05 30.18
C SER A 359 6.17 -7.21 31.69
N GLU A 360 4.99 -7.54 32.20
CA GLU A 360 4.80 -8.03 33.56
C GLU A 360 5.88 -9.09 33.79
N THR A 361 6.86 -8.71 34.59
CA THR A 361 7.96 -9.60 34.93
C THR A 361 7.36 -10.51 36.00
N LEU A 362 7.10 -11.75 35.58
CA LEU A 362 6.70 -12.97 36.33
C LEU A 362 6.31 -12.82 37.81
#